data_AF-A0A4U3MKN9-F1
#
_entry.id   AF-A0A4U3MKN9-F1
#
_cell.length_a   1.000
_cell.length_b   1.000
_cell.length_c   1.000
_cell.angle_alpha   90.00
_cell.angle_beta   90.00
_cell.angle_gamma   90.00
#
_symmetry.space_group_name_H-M   'P 1'
#
loop_
_entity.id
_entity.type
_entity.pdbx_description
1 polymer ?
#
loop_
_entity_poly.entity_id
_entity_poly.type
_entity_poly.pdbx_seq_one_letter_code
_entity_poly.pdbx_strand_id
1 'polypeptide(L)'
;MKIRRSERLIDMTQYLLDHPHTLVSLTYFADRYQSAKSSISEDLAIVKKTFKERGTGILETIPGAAGGVRFIPEIPYEEAEQLIMDLCDRLSEQDRLLPGGYVYLSDLLGEPNLLRQVGRIIASKYLGKQIDAVMTVATKGVPIAQAVSYYLNVPFVIVRRDSKITEG
;
A
#
# COMPACT_ATOMS: atom_id res chain seq x y z
N MET A 1 -1.03 -29.15 -17.28
CA MET A 1 -2.38 -28.66 -17.64
C MET A 1 -2.28 -27.16 -17.84
N LYS A 2 -2.80 -26.60 -18.94
CA LYS A 2 -2.66 -25.15 -19.23
C LYS A 2 -3.54 -24.34 -18.28
N ILE A 3 -2.94 -23.43 -17.50
CA ILE A 3 -3.67 -22.59 -16.54
C ILE A 3 -4.64 -21.66 -17.31
N ARG A 4 -5.90 -21.60 -16.86
CA ARG A 4 -6.92 -20.76 -17.50
C ARG A 4 -6.62 -19.29 -17.27
N ARG A 5 -7.05 -18.43 -18.21
CA ARG A 5 -6.85 -16.97 -18.10
C ARG A 5 -7.43 -16.40 -16.81
N SER A 6 -8.63 -16.86 -16.42
CA SER A 6 -9.28 -16.45 -15.18
C SER A 6 -8.43 -16.74 -13.94
N GLU A 7 -7.83 -17.94 -13.87
CA GLU A 7 -6.95 -18.34 -12.76
C GLU A 7 -5.68 -17.50 -12.73
N ARG A 8 -5.06 -17.26 -13.89
CA ARG A 8 -3.88 -16.38 -13.98
C ARG A 8 -4.18 -14.96 -13.53
N LEU A 9 -5.32 -14.39 -13.95
CA LEU A 9 -5.70 -13.03 -13.57
C LEU A 9 -5.92 -12.89 -12.06
N ILE A 10 -6.53 -13.89 -11.42
CA ILE A 10 -6.75 -13.90 -9.97
C ILE A 10 -5.40 -13.95 -9.23
N ASP A 11 -4.53 -14.91 -9.56
CA ASP A 11 -3.22 -15.05 -8.91
C ASP A 11 -2.31 -13.84 -9.19
N MET A 12 -2.28 -13.33 -10.42
CA MET A 12 -1.47 -12.17 -10.80
C MET A 12 -1.93 -10.90 -10.07
N THR A 13 -3.26 -10.72 -9.91
CA THR A 13 -3.81 -9.61 -9.13
C THR A 13 -3.35 -9.68 -7.69
N GLN A 14 -3.51 -10.84 -7.04
CA GLN A 14 -3.06 -11.04 -5.66
C GLN A 14 -1.55 -10.79 -5.52
N TYR A 15 -0.74 -11.38 -6.42
CA TYR A 15 0.71 -11.24 -6.39
C TYR A 15 1.15 -9.78 -6.49
N LEU A 16 0.55 -9.01 -7.39
CA LEU A 16 0.89 -7.59 -7.56
C LEU A 16 0.51 -6.75 -6.34
N LEU A 17 -0.65 -7.02 -5.71
CA LEU A 17 -1.11 -6.32 -4.51
C LEU A 17 -0.22 -6.61 -3.29
N ASP A 18 0.31 -7.83 -3.18
CA ASP A 18 1.19 -8.25 -2.09
C ASP A 18 2.64 -7.79 -2.28
N HIS A 19 3.02 -7.38 -3.48
CA HIS A 19 4.38 -6.94 -3.82
C HIS A 19 4.40 -5.52 -4.43
N PRO A 20 3.90 -4.50 -3.70
CA PRO A 20 3.94 -3.12 -4.19
C PRO A 20 5.38 -2.65 -4.39
N HIS A 21 5.57 -1.70 -5.30
CA HIS A 21 6.87 -1.13 -5.70
C HIS A 21 7.94 -2.15 -6.15
N THR A 22 7.58 -3.41 -6.35
CA THR A 22 8.50 -4.46 -6.80
C THR A 22 8.45 -4.59 -8.32
N LEU A 23 9.60 -4.55 -8.99
CA LEU A 23 9.68 -4.83 -10.42
C LEU A 23 9.62 -6.35 -10.66
N VAL A 24 8.59 -6.80 -11.35
CA VAL A 24 8.35 -8.21 -11.69
C VAL A 24 8.47 -8.40 -13.19
N SER A 25 9.38 -9.27 -13.62
CA SER A 25 9.60 -9.51 -15.05
C SER A 25 8.41 -10.26 -15.69
N LEU A 26 8.17 -10.03 -16.98
CA LEU A 26 7.19 -10.81 -17.73
C LEU A 26 7.58 -12.30 -17.81
N THR A 27 8.88 -12.60 -17.77
CA THR A 27 9.41 -13.97 -17.76
C THR A 27 8.96 -14.70 -16.50
N TYR A 28 8.99 -14.05 -15.33
CA TYR A 28 8.50 -14.65 -14.08
C TYR A 28 7.06 -15.15 -14.21
N PHE A 29 6.14 -14.31 -14.70
CA PHE A 29 4.75 -14.72 -14.90
C PHE A 29 4.58 -15.74 -16.04
N ALA A 30 5.35 -15.61 -17.12
CA ALA A 30 5.33 -16.57 -18.22
C ALA A 30 5.70 -17.98 -17.76
N ASP A 31 6.75 -18.10 -16.95
CA ASP A 31 7.22 -19.37 -16.39
C ASP A 31 6.25 -19.90 -15.32
N ARG A 32 5.81 -19.03 -14.41
CA ARG A 32 4.84 -19.37 -13.36
C ARG A 32 3.55 -19.95 -13.92
N TYR A 33 3.06 -19.41 -15.04
CA TYR A 33 1.80 -19.86 -15.64
C TYR A 33 1.96 -20.72 -16.89
N GLN A 34 3.20 -21.10 -17.25
CA GLN A 34 3.52 -21.86 -18.46
C GLN A 34 2.81 -21.28 -19.71
N SER A 35 2.92 -19.97 -19.88
CA SER A 35 2.20 -19.17 -20.87
C SER A 35 3.13 -18.23 -21.62
N ALA A 36 2.81 -17.90 -22.88
CA ALA A 36 3.63 -16.98 -23.68
C ALA A 36 3.64 -15.57 -23.08
N LYS A 37 4.76 -14.85 -23.22
CA LYS A 37 4.90 -13.44 -22.75
C LYS A 37 3.85 -12.50 -23.36
N SER A 38 3.40 -12.77 -24.59
CA SER A 38 2.30 -12.03 -25.24
C SER A 38 0.99 -12.19 -24.46
N SER A 39 0.62 -13.41 -24.08
CA SER A 39 -0.57 -13.68 -23.25
C SER A 39 -0.47 -13.03 -21.88
N ILE A 40 0.71 -13.06 -21.25
CA ILE A 40 0.96 -12.35 -19.99
C ILE A 40 0.77 -10.84 -20.15
N SER A 41 1.26 -10.27 -21.26
CA SER A 41 1.11 -8.83 -21.54
C SER A 41 -0.35 -8.42 -21.70
N GLU A 42 -1.17 -9.26 -22.37
CA GLU A 42 -2.61 -9.03 -22.47
C GLU A 42 -3.31 -9.11 -21.11
N ASP A 43 -2.93 -10.05 -20.26
CA ASP A 43 -3.46 -10.18 -18.89
C ASP A 43 -3.11 -8.95 -18.05
N LEU A 44 -1.85 -8.51 -18.10
CA LEU A 44 -1.37 -7.30 -17.42
C LEU A 44 -2.05 -6.02 -17.94
N ALA A 45 -2.40 -5.96 -19.22
CA ALA A 45 -3.16 -4.83 -19.76
C ALA A 45 -4.57 -4.74 -19.15
N ILE A 46 -5.23 -5.89 -18.91
CA ILE A 46 -6.51 -5.94 -18.19
C ILE A 46 -6.31 -5.45 -16.76
N VAL A 47 -5.33 -6.00 -16.03
CA VAL A 47 -5.05 -5.61 -14.64
C VAL A 47 -4.75 -4.12 -14.54
N LYS A 48 -3.90 -3.58 -15.42
CA LYS A 48 -3.58 -2.14 -15.48
C LYS A 48 -4.82 -1.27 -15.65
N LYS A 49 -5.69 -1.63 -16.59
CA LYS A 49 -6.94 -0.91 -16.83
C LYS A 49 -7.84 -0.96 -15.60
N THR A 50 -8.06 -2.16 -15.04
CA THR A 50 -8.92 -2.36 -13.88
C THR A 50 -8.40 -1.62 -12.64
N PHE A 51 -7.11 -1.70 -12.34
CA PHE A 51 -6.52 -1.00 -11.19
C PHE A 51 -6.69 0.51 -11.30
N LYS A 52 -6.48 1.07 -12.50
CA LYS A 52 -6.67 2.51 -12.73
C LYS A 52 -8.14 2.92 -12.60
N GLU A 53 -9.06 2.19 -13.24
CA GLU A 53 -10.50 2.49 -13.22
C GLU A 53 -11.12 2.35 -11.83
N ARG A 54 -10.61 1.42 -11.01
CA ARG A 54 -11.07 1.20 -9.63
C ARG A 54 -10.31 2.03 -8.61
N GLY A 55 -9.38 2.88 -9.04
CA GLY A 55 -8.54 3.69 -8.15
C GLY A 55 -7.57 2.87 -7.29
N THR A 56 -7.40 1.56 -7.52
CA THR A 56 -6.55 0.67 -6.72
C THR A 56 -5.06 1.08 -6.77
N GLY A 57 -4.63 1.59 -7.92
CA GLY A 57 -3.25 2.04 -8.13
C GLY A 57 -2.84 2.02 -9.59
N ILE A 58 -1.54 2.21 -9.82
CA ILE A 58 -0.93 2.26 -11.14
C ILE A 58 -0.14 0.98 -11.37
N LEU A 59 -0.39 0.33 -12.51
CA LEU A 59 0.50 -0.72 -13.01
C LEU A 59 1.44 -0.12 -14.06
N GLU A 60 2.65 0.19 -13.63
CA GLU A 60 3.70 0.74 -14.48
C GLU A 60 4.36 -0.38 -15.29
N THR A 61 4.71 -0.10 -16.54
CA THR A 61 5.41 -1.04 -17.41
C THR A 61 6.77 -0.45 -17.77
N ILE A 62 7.83 -1.19 -17.43
CA ILE A 62 9.20 -0.82 -17.77
C ILE A 62 9.62 -1.64 -18.99
N PRO A 63 9.92 -1.03 -20.15
CA PRO A 63 10.28 -1.74 -21.36
C PRO A 63 11.70 -2.34 -21.29
N GLY A 64 11.99 -3.29 -22.19
CA GLY A 64 13.32 -3.89 -22.36
C GLY A 64 13.44 -5.32 -21.80
N ALA A 65 14.57 -5.97 -22.08
CA ALA A 65 14.81 -7.37 -21.72
C ALA A 65 14.86 -7.62 -20.20
N ALA A 66 15.37 -6.65 -19.45
CA ALA A 66 15.35 -6.62 -17.98
C ALA A 66 14.13 -5.85 -17.42
N GLY A 67 13.18 -5.51 -18.29
CA GLY A 67 11.96 -4.80 -17.92
C GLY A 67 10.91 -5.71 -17.27
N GLY A 68 9.73 -5.16 -17.08
CA GLY A 68 8.67 -5.83 -16.34
C GLY A 68 7.50 -4.92 -16.02
N VAL A 69 6.77 -5.29 -14.99
CA VAL A 69 5.70 -4.49 -14.40
C VAL A 69 5.98 -4.21 -12.94
N ARG A 70 5.50 -3.05 -12.49
CA ARG A 70 5.57 -2.65 -11.09
C ARG A 70 4.22 -2.09 -10.68
N PHE A 71 3.64 -2.64 -9.61
CA PHE A 71 2.43 -2.09 -9.03
C PHE A 71 2.79 -0.96 -8.06
N ILE A 72 2.10 0.16 -8.18
CA ILE A 72 2.26 1.33 -7.33
C ILE A 72 0.89 1.62 -6.71
N PRO A 73 0.71 1.39 -5.40
CA PRO A 73 -0.53 1.72 -4.72
C PRO A 73 -0.81 3.21 -4.80
N GLU A 74 -2.05 3.56 -5.12
CA GLU A 74 -2.54 4.93 -5.14
C GLU A 74 -3.96 4.95 -4.56
N ILE A 75 -4.41 6.11 -4.10
CA ILE A 75 -5.80 6.38 -3.78
C ILE A 75 -6.27 7.64 -4.54
N PRO A 76 -7.45 7.63 -5.16
CA PRO A 76 -8.04 8.83 -5.75
C PRO A 76 -8.22 9.93 -4.72
N TYR A 77 -8.14 11.18 -5.16
CA TYR A 77 -8.26 12.34 -4.26
C TYR A 77 -9.62 12.35 -3.54
N GLU A 78 -10.70 12.10 -4.26
CA GLU A 78 -12.07 12.12 -3.74
C GLU A 78 -12.30 11.01 -2.72
N GLU A 79 -11.75 9.81 -2.95
CA GLU A 79 -11.80 8.70 -1.99
C GLU A 79 -11.00 9.05 -0.72
N ALA A 80 -9.81 9.63 -0.86
CA ALA A 80 -9.00 10.06 0.27
C ALA A 80 -9.67 11.18 1.07
N GLU A 81 -10.27 12.15 0.39
CA GLU A 81 -10.98 13.27 1.01
C GLU A 81 -12.18 12.77 1.83
N GLN A 82 -13.00 11.88 1.28
CA GLN A 82 -14.13 11.28 2.01
C GLN A 82 -13.66 10.54 3.26
N LEU A 83 -12.60 9.71 3.15
CA LEU A 83 -12.06 8.97 4.30
C LEU A 83 -11.52 9.90 5.39
N ILE A 84 -10.93 11.04 5.01
CA ILE A 84 -10.45 12.04 5.96
C ILE A 84 -11.64 12.76 6.63
N MET A 85 -12.69 13.10 5.88
CA MET A 85 -13.90 13.71 6.45
C MET A 85 -14.57 12.78 7.45
N ASP A 86 -14.75 11.50 7.11
CA ASP A 86 -15.30 10.49 8.03
C ASP A 86 -14.44 10.37 9.30
N LEU A 87 -13.11 10.45 9.17
CA LEU A 87 -12.21 10.44 10.32
C LEU A 87 -12.34 11.73 11.16
N CYS A 88 -12.47 12.89 10.54
CA CYS A 88 -12.69 14.17 11.22
C CYS A 88 -14.00 14.16 12.03
N ASP A 89 -15.07 13.59 11.49
CA ASP A 89 -16.36 13.47 12.17
C ASP A 89 -16.21 12.61 13.44
N ARG A 90 -15.56 11.45 13.30
CA ARG A 90 -15.25 10.58 14.45
C ARG A 90 -14.39 11.30 15.49
N LEU A 91 -13.37 12.05 15.07
CA LEU A 91 -12.49 12.79 15.97
C LEU A 91 -13.17 13.97 16.68
N SER A 92 -14.31 14.43 16.17
CA SER A 92 -15.07 15.56 16.72
C SER A 92 -16.06 15.16 17.83
N GLU A 93 -16.16 13.86 18.15
CA GLU A 93 -16.97 13.35 19.25
C GLU A 93 -16.49 13.93 20.60
N GLN A 94 -17.41 14.47 21.41
CA GLN A 94 -17.06 15.22 22.62
C GLN A 94 -16.34 14.39 23.69
N ASP A 95 -16.62 13.09 23.76
CA ASP A 95 -16.00 12.15 24.69
C ASP A 95 -14.53 11.85 24.36
N ARG A 96 -14.03 12.30 23.20
CA ARG A 96 -12.61 12.17 22.84
C ARG A 96 -11.74 13.31 23.37
N LEU A 97 -12.32 14.39 23.89
CA LEU A 97 -11.53 15.51 24.43
C LEU A 97 -10.83 15.11 25.73
N LEU A 98 -9.52 15.27 25.75
CA LEU A 98 -8.67 15.02 26.92
C LEU A 98 -8.12 16.34 27.48
N PRO A 99 -7.81 16.41 28.78
CA PRO A 99 -7.19 17.59 29.39
C PRO A 99 -5.93 18.04 28.65
N GLY A 100 -5.73 19.35 28.53
CA GLY A 100 -4.56 19.92 27.84
C GLY A 100 -4.69 20.04 26.32
N GLY A 101 -5.91 19.90 25.77
CA GLY A 101 -6.17 20.06 24.33
C GLY A 101 -5.80 18.83 23.49
N TYR A 102 -5.75 17.65 24.12
CA TYR A 102 -5.46 16.38 23.45
C TYR A 102 -6.76 15.68 23.02
N VAL A 103 -6.63 14.75 22.08
CA VAL A 103 -7.74 13.91 21.60
C VAL A 103 -7.40 12.44 21.87
N TYR A 104 -8.41 11.67 22.29
CA TYR A 104 -8.31 10.23 22.46
C TYR A 104 -8.32 9.51 21.10
N LEU A 105 -7.20 8.82 20.79
CA LEU A 105 -6.96 8.15 19.51
C LEU A 105 -6.75 6.64 19.64
N SER A 106 -6.73 6.10 20.85
CA SER A 106 -6.20 4.75 21.08
C SER A 106 -7.05 3.65 20.44
N ASP A 107 -8.36 3.84 20.38
CA ASP A 107 -9.30 2.97 19.66
C ASP A 107 -9.04 3.00 18.15
N LEU A 108 -8.92 4.20 17.57
CA LEU A 108 -8.67 4.40 16.14
C LEU A 108 -7.36 3.78 15.69
N LEU A 109 -6.31 3.93 16.50
CA LEU A 109 -4.99 3.34 16.23
C LEU A 109 -4.97 1.83 16.39
N GLY A 110 -6.02 1.23 16.94
CA GLY A 110 -6.21 -0.22 17.00
C GLY A 110 -6.98 -0.81 15.81
N GLU A 111 -7.56 0.03 14.94
CA GLU A 111 -8.41 -0.43 13.83
C GLU A 111 -7.61 -0.76 12.57
N PRO A 112 -7.50 -2.04 12.16
CA PRO A 112 -6.66 -2.42 11.02
C PRO A 112 -7.14 -1.83 9.69
N ASN A 113 -8.47 -1.70 9.51
CA ASN A 113 -9.04 -1.10 8.29
C ASN A 113 -8.66 0.38 8.16
N LEU A 114 -8.80 1.14 9.24
CA LEU A 114 -8.46 2.56 9.28
C LEU A 114 -6.96 2.75 9.04
N LEU A 115 -6.12 1.98 9.71
CA LEU A 115 -4.67 2.05 9.51
C LEU A 115 -4.26 1.76 8.06
N ARG A 116 -4.87 0.77 7.40
CA ARG A 116 -4.63 0.51 5.98
C ARG A 116 -5.02 1.70 5.10
N GLN A 117 -6.19 2.28 5.34
CA GLN A 117 -6.66 3.46 4.60
C GLN A 117 -5.73 4.66 4.77
N VAL A 118 -5.38 5.00 6.02
CA VAL A 118 -4.45 6.08 6.34
C VAL A 118 -3.07 5.82 5.73
N GLY A 119 -2.57 4.59 5.84
CA GLY A 119 -1.31 4.15 5.24
C GLY A 119 -1.27 4.39 3.73
N ARG A 120 -2.33 3.99 3.03
CA ARG A 120 -2.48 4.18 1.58
C ARG A 120 -2.57 5.64 1.19
N ILE A 121 -3.31 6.47 1.94
CA ILE A 121 -3.41 7.92 1.72
C ILE A 121 -2.04 8.58 1.82
N ILE A 122 -1.31 8.32 2.92
CA ILE A 122 0.01 8.91 3.14
C ILE A 122 0.97 8.44 2.06
N ALA A 123 1.05 7.13 1.77
CA ALA A 123 1.93 6.58 0.74
C ALA A 123 1.68 7.24 -0.64
N SER A 124 0.42 7.46 -1.01
CA SER A 124 0.04 8.09 -2.28
C SER A 124 0.55 9.53 -2.40
N LYS A 125 0.73 10.28 -1.30
CA LYS A 125 1.32 11.62 -1.33
C LYS A 125 2.82 11.63 -1.66
N TYR A 126 3.49 10.49 -1.57
CA TYR A 126 4.91 10.32 -1.93
C TYR A 126 5.11 9.67 -3.29
N LEU A 127 4.06 9.59 -4.12
CA LEU A 127 4.16 9.07 -5.48
C LEU A 127 5.28 9.75 -6.27
N GLY A 128 6.11 8.94 -6.95
CA GLY A 128 7.24 9.42 -7.75
C GLY A 128 8.46 9.89 -6.96
N LYS A 129 8.42 9.83 -5.63
CA LYS A 129 9.58 10.13 -4.77
C LYS A 129 10.32 8.84 -4.43
N GLN A 130 11.65 8.93 -4.34
CA GLN A 130 12.46 7.87 -3.76
C GLN A 130 12.36 7.96 -2.24
N ILE A 131 11.90 6.88 -1.62
CA ILE A 131 11.79 6.74 -0.17
C ILE A 131 12.59 5.50 0.22
N ASP A 132 13.49 5.64 1.19
CA ASP A 132 14.33 4.53 1.66
C ASP A 132 13.83 3.95 2.99
N ALA A 133 13.08 4.74 3.77
CA ALA A 133 12.48 4.30 5.03
C ALA A 133 11.31 5.20 5.48
N VAL A 134 10.43 4.66 6.32
CA VAL A 134 9.41 5.43 7.07
C VAL A 134 9.86 5.55 8.53
N MET A 135 9.98 6.76 9.05
CA MET A 135 10.45 6.96 10.43
C MET A 135 9.34 7.50 11.34
N THR A 136 9.26 7.01 12.58
CA THR A 136 8.31 7.48 13.59
C THR A 136 8.93 7.45 14.99
N VAL A 137 8.27 8.09 15.96
CA VAL A 137 8.66 8.04 17.38
C VAL A 137 7.67 7.14 18.13
N ALA A 138 8.18 6.30 19.03
CA ALA A 138 7.34 5.44 19.85
C ALA A 138 6.34 6.26 20.71
N THR A 139 5.12 5.79 20.97
CA THR A 139 4.53 4.47 20.60
C THR A 139 3.36 4.58 19.62
N LYS A 140 2.51 5.60 19.77
CA LYS A 140 1.24 5.74 19.03
C LYS A 140 1.39 5.91 17.51
N GLY A 141 2.55 6.40 17.05
CA GLY A 141 2.83 6.57 15.62
C GLY A 141 3.32 5.29 14.93
N VAL A 142 3.62 4.22 15.68
CA VAL A 142 4.18 2.96 15.14
C VAL A 142 3.21 2.25 14.20
N PRO A 143 1.92 2.05 14.54
CA PRO A 143 0.99 1.36 13.65
C PRO A 143 0.78 2.10 12.31
N ILE A 144 0.78 3.43 12.33
CA ILE A 144 0.68 4.25 11.12
C ILE A 144 1.94 4.06 10.27
N ALA A 145 3.13 4.16 10.87
CA ALA A 145 4.38 3.98 10.15
C ALA A 145 4.48 2.62 9.47
N GLN A 146 4.07 1.55 10.17
CA GLN A 146 4.00 0.20 9.61
C GLN A 146 3.02 0.12 8.43
N ALA A 147 1.83 0.72 8.55
CA ALA A 147 0.85 0.73 7.47
C ALA A 147 1.36 1.47 6.23
N VAL A 148 2.01 2.63 6.41
CA VAL A 148 2.62 3.39 5.31
C VAL A 148 3.76 2.61 4.67
N SER A 149 4.62 2.00 5.47
CA SER A 149 5.80 1.28 4.99
C SER A 149 5.44 0.04 4.18
N TYR A 150 4.31 -0.61 4.50
CA TYR A 150 3.75 -1.70 3.71
C TYR A 150 3.43 -1.24 2.27
N TYR A 151 2.71 -0.12 2.11
CA TYR A 151 2.36 0.37 0.78
C TYR A 151 3.54 0.92 -0.01
N LEU A 152 4.53 1.52 0.67
CA LEU A 152 5.76 2.00 0.03
C LEU A 152 6.79 0.89 -0.21
N ASN A 153 6.59 -0.30 0.38
CA ASN A 153 7.53 -1.42 0.39
C ASN A 153 8.95 -1.04 0.85
N VAL A 154 9.02 -0.39 2.01
CA VAL A 154 10.29 0.05 2.64
C VAL A 154 10.30 -0.32 4.13
N PRO A 155 11.47 -0.43 4.77
CA PRO A 155 11.52 -0.59 6.22
C PRO A 155 10.90 0.62 6.94
N PHE A 156 10.34 0.39 8.12
CA PHE A 156 10.05 1.47 9.06
C PHE A 156 11.00 1.44 10.25
N VAL A 157 11.34 2.62 10.76
CA VAL A 157 12.30 2.82 11.85
C VAL A 157 11.61 3.54 12.98
N ILE A 158 11.78 3.00 14.19
CA ILE A 158 11.23 3.59 15.42
C ILE A 158 12.36 4.30 16.16
N VAL A 159 12.25 5.62 16.27
CA VAL A 159 13.11 6.43 17.11
C VAL A 159 12.63 6.32 18.56
N ARG A 160 13.54 5.99 19.47
CA ARG A 160 13.29 5.92 20.91
C ARG A 160 13.76 7.22 21.58
N ARG A 161 13.04 7.63 22.63
CA ARG A 161 13.42 8.77 23.47
C ARG A 161 14.46 8.39 24.54
N ASP A 162 14.50 7.12 24.92
CA ASP A 162 15.41 6.58 25.93
C ASP A 162 16.42 5.60 25.32
N SER A 163 17.65 5.59 25.87
CA SER A 163 18.78 4.80 25.37
C SER A 163 18.75 3.32 25.78
N LYS A 164 17.84 2.92 26.68
CA LYS A 164 17.77 1.53 27.15
C LYS A 164 17.05 0.64 26.13
N ILE A 165 17.78 -0.37 25.65
CA ILE A 165 17.23 -1.46 24.85
C ILE A 165 16.50 -2.41 25.80
N THR A 166 15.19 -2.26 25.91
CA THR A 166 14.32 -3.35 26.34
C THR A 166 13.55 -3.86 25.12
N GLU A 167 13.65 -5.15 24.88
CA GLU A 167 12.69 -5.91 24.08
C GLU A 167 11.57 -6.30 25.06
N GLY A 168 10.48 -5.53 25.07
CA GLY A 168 9.37 -5.68 26.01
C GLY A 168 8.29 -4.66 25.75
#